data_AF-A0A150RWJ7-F1
#
_entry.id   AF-A0A150RWJ7-F1
#
_cell.length_a   1.000
_cell.length_b   1.000
_cell.length_c   1.000
_cell.angle_alpha   90.00
_cell.angle_beta   90.00
_cell.angle_gamma   90.00
#
_symmetry.space_group_name_H-M   'P 1'
#
loop_
_entity.id
_entity.type
_entity.pdbx_description
1 polymer ?
#
loop_
_entity_poly.entity_id
_entity_poly.type
_entity_poly.pdbx_seq_one_letter_code
_entity_poly.pdbx_strand_id
1 'polypeptide(L)'
;MKKRELGHQLGLAVCAVAALGLSTGCSFEGASDQPLDPVDSQSSEIIGGEVAEASPWAVQVFDVRGSTGDFYQCTGSLVAARWVLTAQHCIADEGETSAVRVGSNTYREGRRIAVDAVEVPSAIADIALLHLTENADGPFVQLAQATSVAIGRDATGYGWGSEGTPLVMAPSLKKATLHIDSRYSDEELLATGVTGSGWSGDSGGPWFVDGRQVAVFSASNGQDGTNLHARLLGVDVARHRAWIDATIAGGPTVHPSGQVVLHDLSNFSGISQSFGIGRHNLSNATIIGDDRASAVRIPAGLRVTAFLHPDFGGEARVFTSDTDLVAAGFDNTISSIIVAHASDPQLDVVTFYENANFSGASVVYGVGSSLFYSTPWDLRVSSVRVPSGFKLTLYDGLWRYSSESRVLTTDANLAPLNFDNKSRSLLIERL
;
A
#
# COMPACT_ATOMS: atom_id res chain seq x y z
N MET A 1 -16.87 -20.48 42.55
CA MET A 1 -15.96 -21.30 43.38
C MET A 1 -14.52 -20.83 43.18
N LYS A 2 -13.91 -20.33 44.27
CA LYS A 2 -12.48 -20.28 44.68
C LYS A 2 -11.38 -19.68 43.77
N LYS A 3 -10.79 -18.61 44.33
CA LYS A 3 -9.39 -18.12 44.28
C LYS A 3 -8.32 -19.22 44.42
N ARG A 4 -7.14 -18.97 43.83
CA ARG A 4 -5.75 -19.32 44.28
C ARG A 4 -4.79 -18.54 43.37
N GLU A 5 -4.12 -17.46 43.78
CA GLU A 5 -2.95 -17.36 44.67
C GLU A 5 -1.94 -18.53 44.57
N LEU A 6 -0.76 -18.23 44.01
CA LEU A 6 0.52 -18.80 44.46
C LEU A 6 1.56 -17.66 44.52
N GLY A 7 2.14 -17.48 45.69
CA GLY A 7 3.07 -16.40 46.02
C GLY A 7 4.55 -16.77 45.93
N HIS A 8 5.33 -15.69 45.93
CA HIS A 8 6.64 -15.44 46.52
C HIS A 8 7.36 -16.58 47.28
N GLN A 9 8.69 -16.66 47.05
CA GLN A 9 9.67 -16.84 48.12
C GLN A 9 10.76 -15.77 48.07
N LEU A 10 10.96 -15.15 49.24
CA LEU A 10 12.02 -14.20 49.61
C LEU A 10 13.37 -14.92 49.79
N GLY A 11 14.46 -14.17 49.54
CA GLY A 11 15.73 -14.33 50.24
C GLY A 11 16.05 -13.05 51.01
N LEU A 12 16.10 -13.14 52.34
CA LEU A 12 16.50 -12.09 53.30
C LEU A 12 17.99 -11.72 53.16
N ALA A 13 18.30 -10.45 53.43
CA ALA A 13 19.49 -10.08 54.18
C ALA A 13 19.17 -8.88 55.09
N VAL A 14 19.24 -9.10 56.41
CA VAL A 14 19.22 -8.07 57.44
C VAL A 14 20.57 -8.11 58.14
N CYS A 15 21.18 -6.94 58.34
CA CYS A 15 21.79 -6.55 59.62
C CYS A 15 21.97 -5.02 59.64
N ALA A 16 21.33 -4.40 60.64
CA ALA A 16 21.46 -3.02 61.08
C ALA A 16 22.78 -2.85 61.90
N VAL A 17 23.21 -1.73 62.48
CA VAL A 17 22.62 -0.58 63.20
C VAL A 17 23.78 0.45 63.24
N ALA A 18 23.62 1.78 63.19
CA ALA A 18 23.32 2.60 64.37
C ALA A 18 23.13 4.08 64.04
N ALA A 19 22.25 4.67 64.84
CA ALA A 19 21.74 6.04 64.81
C ALA A 19 22.70 7.07 65.43
N LEU A 20 22.51 8.35 65.07
CA LEU A 20 22.12 9.46 65.97
C LEU A 20 22.48 10.84 65.37
N GLY A 21 21.52 11.78 65.44
CA GLY A 21 21.82 13.13 65.93
C GLY A 21 21.98 14.29 64.95
N LEU A 22 21.01 15.22 65.07
CA LEU A 22 21.19 16.68 65.22
C LEU A 22 21.73 17.54 64.05
N SER A 23 20.90 18.55 63.75
CA SER A 23 21.20 19.83 63.11
C SER A 23 22.50 20.47 63.60
N THR A 24 23.34 20.91 62.67
CA THR A 24 24.20 22.10 62.80
C THR A 24 24.55 22.60 61.40
N GLY A 25 24.37 23.91 61.18
CA GLY A 25 24.87 24.57 59.98
C GLY A 25 26.38 24.80 60.07
N CYS A 26 27.00 24.94 58.90
CA CYS A 26 28.23 25.70 58.72
C CYS A 26 28.08 26.53 57.44
N SER A 27 28.18 27.84 57.63
CA SER A 27 28.35 28.84 56.58
C SER A 27 29.83 28.96 56.18
N PHE A 28 30.07 29.87 55.23
CA PHE A 28 31.34 30.45 54.76
C PHE A 28 32.05 29.68 53.65
N GLU A 29 32.58 30.30 52.60
CA GLU A 29 32.41 31.60 51.93
C GLU A 29 33.39 31.54 50.75
N GLY A 30 33.02 32.11 49.60
CA GLY A 30 33.97 32.74 48.68
C GLY A 30 34.62 31.86 47.60
N ALA A 31 34.13 32.00 46.36
CA ALA A 31 34.98 32.47 45.25
C ALA A 31 34.14 32.77 43.99
N SER A 32 34.20 34.03 43.57
CA SER A 32 34.03 34.59 42.22
C SER A 32 32.76 34.31 41.41
N ASP A 33 31.99 35.38 41.22
CA ASP A 33 31.17 35.64 40.02
C ASP A 33 32.04 35.58 38.75
N GLN A 34 31.73 34.59 37.90
CA GLN A 34 31.76 34.74 36.46
C GLN A 34 30.39 34.23 35.99
N PRO A 35 29.56 35.02 35.28
CA PRO A 35 28.45 34.46 34.55
C PRO A 35 29.03 33.46 33.56
N LEU A 36 28.72 32.17 33.73
CA LEU A 36 28.92 31.21 32.67
C LEU A 36 28.03 31.67 31.51
N ASP A 37 28.64 31.91 30.35
CA ASP A 37 27.91 32.09 29.11
C ASP A 37 26.84 31.01 29.01
N PRO A 38 25.58 31.33 28.66
CA PRO A 38 24.62 30.29 28.37
C PRO A 38 25.20 29.49 27.21
N VAL A 39 25.55 28.24 27.50
CA VAL A 39 25.90 27.26 26.47
C VAL A 39 24.70 27.22 25.54
N ASP A 40 24.94 27.69 24.32
CA ASP A 40 24.00 27.71 23.24
C ASP A 40 23.31 26.35 23.16
N SER A 41 21.99 26.38 23.27
CA SER A 41 21.14 25.20 23.22
C SER A 41 21.15 24.66 21.80
N GLN A 42 22.14 23.83 21.49
CA GLN A 42 22.12 22.94 20.32
C GLN A 42 20.89 22.02 20.48
N SER A 43 19.82 22.37 19.78
CA SER A 43 18.52 21.70 19.83
C SER A 43 18.51 20.49 18.89
N SER A 44 18.38 19.28 19.44
CA SER A 44 18.43 17.97 18.75
C SER A 44 17.25 17.74 17.80
N GLU A 45 17.36 16.75 16.88
CA GLU A 45 16.91 16.87 15.49
C GLU A 45 16.14 15.71 14.78
N ILE A 46 15.83 15.84 13.45
CA ILE A 46 16.18 14.78 12.45
C ILE A 46 17.52 14.16 12.89
N ILE A 47 17.98 12.96 12.55
CA ILE A 47 19.35 12.63 13.01
C ILE A 47 20.34 13.62 12.35
N GLY A 48 20.78 14.68 13.05
CA GLY A 48 21.32 15.90 12.42
C GLY A 48 20.28 16.94 11.98
N GLY A 49 20.68 18.17 11.66
CA GLY A 49 19.86 19.13 10.92
C GLY A 49 19.53 20.40 11.71
N GLU A 50 18.38 21.01 11.46
CA GLU A 50 17.94 22.20 12.21
C GLU A 50 16.41 22.27 12.30
N VAL A 51 15.90 23.09 13.22
CA VAL A 51 14.45 23.35 13.30
C VAL A 51 14.00 24.06 12.03
N ALA A 52 12.94 23.57 11.41
CA ALA A 52 12.41 24.15 10.20
C ALA A 52 11.69 25.48 10.47
N GLU A 53 11.78 26.38 9.52
CA GLU A 53 10.90 27.56 9.42
C GLU A 53 9.42 27.16 9.37
N ALA A 54 8.53 28.14 9.62
CA ALA A 54 7.09 27.93 9.55
C ALA A 54 6.69 27.29 8.21
N SER A 55 6.19 26.06 8.29
CA SER A 55 5.92 25.20 7.13
C SER A 55 4.45 24.76 7.14
N PRO A 56 3.50 25.67 6.86
CA PRO A 56 2.06 25.37 6.94
C PRO A 56 1.60 24.29 5.94
N TRP A 57 2.42 23.96 4.95
CA TRP A 57 2.20 22.85 4.02
C TRP A 57 2.59 21.47 4.59
N ALA A 58 3.37 21.43 5.68
CA ALA A 58 3.84 20.17 6.25
C ALA A 58 2.71 19.49 7.02
N VAL A 59 2.65 18.16 6.90
CA VAL A 59 1.54 17.36 7.41
C VAL A 59 2.08 16.23 8.28
N GLN A 60 1.45 16.04 9.44
CA GLN A 60 1.66 14.86 10.26
C GLN A 60 0.59 13.81 9.92
N VAL A 61 1.01 12.63 9.49
CA VAL A 61 0.13 11.50 9.12
C VAL A 61 0.12 10.49 10.28
N PHE A 62 -1.08 10.06 10.68
CA PHE A 62 -1.25 9.18 11.84
C PHE A 62 -2.46 8.26 11.70
N ASP A 63 -2.38 7.12 12.40
CA ASP A 63 -3.47 6.16 12.52
C ASP A 63 -4.43 6.57 13.63
N VAL A 64 -5.72 6.41 13.37
CA VAL A 64 -6.78 6.63 14.37
C VAL A 64 -7.13 5.30 15.03
N ARG A 65 -6.52 5.03 16.19
CA ARG A 65 -6.66 3.74 16.90
C ARG A 65 -7.64 3.77 18.07
N GLY A 66 -8.82 4.36 17.86
CA GLY A 66 -9.92 4.36 18.82
C GLY A 66 -9.51 4.72 20.25
N SER A 67 -9.73 3.83 21.22
CA SER A 67 -9.42 4.04 22.64
C SER A 67 -7.93 3.99 22.99
N THR A 68 -7.07 3.54 22.07
CA THR A 68 -5.61 3.47 22.27
C THR A 68 -4.89 4.78 21.93
N GLY A 69 -5.60 5.72 21.29
CA GLY A 69 -5.09 7.06 20.93
C GLY A 69 -4.48 7.13 19.53
N ASP A 70 -4.40 8.35 18.98
CA ASP A 70 -3.77 8.61 17.68
C ASP A 70 -2.29 8.17 17.70
N PHE A 71 -1.88 7.35 16.74
CA PHE A 71 -0.51 6.88 16.60
C PHE A 71 0.19 7.59 15.43
N TYR A 72 1.13 8.48 15.75
CA TYR A 72 1.92 9.16 14.71
C TYR A 72 2.78 8.14 13.96
N GLN A 73 2.71 8.22 12.64
CA GLN A 73 3.35 7.26 11.76
C GLN A 73 4.42 7.96 10.91
N CYS A 74 4.04 9.07 10.27
CA CYS A 74 4.79 9.62 9.16
C CYS A 74 4.62 11.12 8.93
N THR A 75 5.48 11.65 8.08
CA THR A 75 5.42 13.01 7.55
C THR A 75 4.74 13.00 6.17
N GLY A 76 4.14 14.12 5.78
CA GLY A 76 3.59 14.33 4.45
C GLY A 76 3.62 15.81 4.06
N SER A 77 3.07 16.11 2.88
CA SER A 77 3.07 17.45 2.30
C SER A 77 1.74 17.77 1.62
N LEU A 78 1.21 18.96 1.85
CA LEU A 78 -0.03 19.42 1.23
C LEU A 78 0.25 19.85 -0.22
N VAL A 79 -0.32 19.12 -1.18
CA VAL A 79 -0.11 19.33 -2.63
C VAL A 79 -1.33 19.94 -3.32
N ALA A 80 -2.50 19.88 -2.69
CA ALA A 80 -3.68 20.66 -3.02
C ALA A 80 -4.62 20.77 -1.81
N ALA A 81 -5.71 21.55 -1.92
CA ALA A 81 -6.60 21.86 -0.80
C ALA A 81 -7.11 20.63 -0.02
N ARG A 82 -7.28 19.48 -0.69
CA ARG A 82 -7.72 18.23 -0.07
C ARG A 82 -6.78 17.06 -0.34
N TRP A 83 -5.53 17.33 -0.69
CA TRP A 83 -4.61 16.28 -1.10
C TRP A 83 -3.27 16.40 -0.39
N VAL A 84 -2.89 15.34 0.31
CA VAL A 84 -1.60 15.17 0.97
C VAL A 84 -0.80 14.10 0.24
N LEU A 85 0.45 14.41 -0.10
CA LEU A 85 1.42 13.47 -0.63
C LEU A 85 2.29 12.92 0.50
N THR A 86 2.38 11.59 0.60
CA THR A 86 3.16 10.87 1.61
C THR A 86 3.62 9.50 1.05
N ALA A 87 4.22 8.65 1.87
CA ALA A 87 4.63 7.30 1.48
C ALA A 87 3.47 6.30 1.66
N GLN A 88 3.48 5.21 0.88
CA GLN A 88 2.43 4.20 0.92
C GLN A 88 2.45 3.41 2.23
N HIS A 89 3.64 3.06 2.74
CA HIS A 89 3.76 2.32 3.99
C HIS A 89 3.30 3.11 5.23
N CYS A 90 2.98 4.39 5.05
CA CYS A 90 2.42 5.28 6.08
C CYS A 90 0.89 5.25 6.14
N ILE A 91 0.24 4.46 5.29
CA ILE A 91 -1.22 4.30 5.32
C ILE A 91 -1.56 3.30 6.43
N ALA A 92 -2.69 3.54 7.10
CA ALA A 92 -3.17 2.69 8.18
C ALA A 92 -3.43 1.25 7.70
N ASP A 93 -3.12 0.27 8.54
CA ASP A 93 -3.41 -1.14 8.28
C ASP A 93 -4.93 -1.42 8.25
N GLU A 94 -5.30 -2.61 7.77
CA GLU A 94 -6.70 -3.03 7.67
C GLU A 94 -7.46 -2.89 9.00
N GLY A 95 -8.60 -2.19 8.96
CA GLY A 95 -9.47 -1.96 10.12
C GLY A 95 -9.15 -0.68 10.91
N GLU A 96 -8.08 0.04 10.54
CA GLU A 96 -7.77 1.38 11.03
C GLU A 96 -8.10 2.44 9.97
N THR A 97 -8.12 3.72 10.38
CA THR A 97 -8.31 4.84 9.46
C THR A 97 -7.18 5.85 9.63
N SER A 98 -6.64 6.37 8.53
CA SER A 98 -5.66 7.46 8.58
C SER A 98 -6.33 8.81 8.84
N ALA A 99 -5.60 9.71 9.50
CA ALA A 99 -5.94 11.12 9.62
C ALA A 99 -4.67 11.96 9.56
N VAL A 100 -4.85 13.26 9.38
CA VAL A 100 -3.75 14.20 9.24
C VAL A 100 -3.87 15.37 10.21
N ARG A 101 -2.74 15.97 10.58
CA ARG A 101 -2.65 17.26 11.27
C ARG A 101 -1.88 18.24 10.39
N VAL A 102 -2.44 19.42 10.19
CA VAL A 102 -1.88 20.48 9.32
C VAL A 102 -1.89 21.84 10.03
N GLY A 103 -1.00 22.73 9.62
CA GLY A 103 -0.97 24.13 10.06
C GLY A 103 -0.16 24.41 11.33
N SER A 104 0.57 23.43 11.86
CA SER A 104 1.53 23.64 12.95
C SER A 104 2.82 22.86 12.71
N ASN A 105 3.96 23.48 13.03
CA ASN A 105 5.24 22.78 13.08
C ASN A 105 5.37 21.95 14.37
N THR A 106 4.57 22.18 15.41
CA THR A 106 4.69 21.44 16.67
C THR A 106 4.13 20.03 16.54
N TYR A 107 4.88 19.04 17.03
CA TYR A 107 4.45 17.64 17.05
C TYR A 107 3.13 17.47 17.82
N ARG A 108 2.18 16.72 17.24
CA ARG A 108 0.81 16.47 17.72
C ARG A 108 -0.12 17.69 17.80
N GLU A 109 0.31 18.87 17.38
CA GLU A 109 -0.55 20.04 17.26
C GLU A 109 -1.07 20.23 15.82
N GLY A 110 -1.88 21.28 15.61
CA GLY A 110 -2.50 21.60 14.33
C GLY A 110 -3.94 21.11 14.20
N ARG A 111 -4.58 21.47 13.07
CA ARG A 111 -5.95 21.06 12.77
C ARG A 111 -5.96 19.61 12.32
N ARG A 112 -6.74 18.78 13.01
CA ARG A 112 -6.97 17.38 12.67
C ARG A 112 -8.03 17.27 11.57
N ILE A 113 -7.70 16.59 10.49
CA ILE A 113 -8.58 16.33 9.35
C ILE A 113 -8.61 14.82 9.06
N ALA A 114 -9.78 14.26 8.80
CA ALA A 114 -9.92 12.85 8.45
C ALA A 114 -9.57 12.60 6.98
N VAL A 115 -9.05 11.40 6.68
CA VAL A 115 -8.82 10.91 5.32
C VAL A 115 -10.03 10.06 4.91
N ASP A 116 -10.60 10.30 3.73
CA ASP A 116 -11.76 9.56 3.20
C ASP A 116 -11.45 8.77 1.93
N ALA A 117 -10.29 8.98 1.30
CA ALA A 117 -9.77 8.13 0.24
C ALA A 117 -8.24 8.11 0.24
N VAL A 118 -7.68 7.01 -0.26
CA VAL A 118 -6.25 6.81 -0.41
C VAL A 118 -5.98 6.29 -1.81
N GLU A 119 -5.12 6.99 -2.54
CA GLU A 119 -4.78 6.68 -3.92
C GLU A 119 -3.30 6.31 -3.99
N VAL A 120 -2.99 5.18 -4.60
CA VAL A 120 -1.62 4.68 -4.82
C VAL A 120 -1.42 4.37 -6.30
N PRO A 121 -0.31 4.79 -6.92
CA PRO A 121 -0.12 4.59 -8.36
C PRO A 121 0.25 3.16 -8.72
N SER A 122 0.95 2.46 -7.81
CA SER A 122 1.28 1.04 -7.93
C SER A 122 1.65 0.43 -6.59
N ALA A 123 1.62 -0.90 -6.47
CA ALA A 123 2.07 -1.60 -5.27
C ALA A 123 3.61 -1.63 -5.09
N ILE A 124 4.39 -1.20 -6.09
CA ILE A 124 5.87 -1.21 -6.03
C ILE A 124 6.45 0.17 -5.72
N ALA A 125 5.66 1.24 -5.83
CA ALA A 125 6.11 2.60 -5.60
C ALA A 125 5.57 3.07 -4.25
N ASP A 126 6.46 3.32 -3.29
CA ASP A 126 6.11 3.70 -1.92
C ASP A 126 5.66 5.17 -1.82
N ILE A 127 4.57 5.50 -2.50
CA ILE A 127 4.01 6.84 -2.62
C ILE A 127 2.49 6.78 -2.61
N ALA A 128 1.85 7.71 -1.91
CA ALA A 128 0.42 7.76 -1.76
C ALA A 128 -0.12 9.20 -1.75
N LEU A 129 -1.34 9.36 -2.24
CA LEU A 129 -2.15 10.55 -2.08
C LEU A 129 -3.29 10.26 -1.11
N LEU A 130 -3.39 11.06 -0.05
CA LEU A 130 -4.50 11.03 0.89
C LEU A 130 -5.49 12.13 0.52
N HIS A 131 -6.75 11.75 0.28
CA HIS A 131 -7.84 12.70 0.10
C HIS A 131 -8.43 13.08 1.46
N LEU A 132 -8.62 14.38 1.67
CA LEU A 132 -9.11 14.93 2.93
C LEU A 132 -10.62 15.20 2.87
N THR A 133 -11.31 14.94 3.96
CA THR A 133 -12.76 15.21 4.08
C THR A 133 -13.12 16.69 3.97
N GLU A 134 -12.19 17.57 4.34
CA GLU A 134 -12.33 19.03 4.30
C GLU A 134 -11.08 19.71 3.73
N ASN A 135 -11.24 20.94 3.25
CA ASN A 135 -10.11 21.72 2.75
C ASN A 135 -9.13 22.00 3.90
N ALA A 136 -7.86 21.77 3.67
CA ALA A 136 -6.74 22.29 4.46
C ALA A 136 -6.40 23.71 4.01
N ASP A 137 -6.09 24.57 4.98
CA ASP A 137 -5.65 25.94 4.73
C ASP A 137 -4.11 25.96 4.67
N GLY A 138 -3.54 26.60 3.64
CA GLY A 138 -2.10 26.74 3.51
C GLY A 138 -1.63 26.88 2.06
N PRO A 139 -0.35 27.25 1.85
CA PRO A 139 0.27 27.13 0.54
C PRO A 139 0.39 25.66 0.16
N PHE A 140 0.30 25.38 -1.14
CA PHE A 140 0.49 24.03 -1.67
C PHE A 140 1.89 23.89 -2.24
N VAL A 141 2.52 22.75 -1.94
CA VAL A 141 3.84 22.42 -2.43
C VAL A 141 3.85 22.31 -3.95
N GLN A 142 4.86 22.92 -4.58
CA GLN A 142 5.11 22.77 -6.01
C GLN A 142 5.91 21.49 -6.26
N LEU A 143 5.42 20.63 -7.16
CA LEU A 143 6.07 19.36 -7.48
C LEU A 143 7.00 19.48 -8.69
N ALA A 144 8.11 18.73 -8.65
CA ALA A 144 9.05 18.65 -9.75
C ALA A 144 8.40 18.05 -11.01
N GLN A 145 8.80 18.55 -12.18
CA GLN A 145 8.29 18.09 -13.49
C GLN A 145 9.24 17.11 -14.19
N ALA A 146 10.51 17.09 -13.80
CA ALA A 146 11.52 16.24 -14.40
C ALA A 146 12.58 15.88 -13.37
N THR A 147 12.96 14.60 -13.30
CA THR A 147 13.97 14.12 -12.35
C THR A 147 15.34 14.74 -12.54
N SER A 148 15.68 15.15 -13.77
CA SER A 148 16.99 15.74 -14.08
C SER A 148 17.29 17.00 -13.28
N VAL A 149 16.27 17.63 -12.66
CA VAL A 149 16.46 18.79 -11.79
C VAL A 149 17.05 18.43 -10.42
N ALA A 150 17.05 17.15 -10.05
CA ALA A 150 17.39 16.68 -8.71
C ALA A 150 18.77 16.00 -8.62
N ILE A 151 19.18 15.22 -9.63
CA ILE A 151 20.40 14.40 -9.55
C ILE A 151 21.66 15.25 -9.44
N GLY A 152 22.54 14.91 -8.49
CA GLY A 152 23.79 15.59 -8.20
C GLY A 152 23.62 16.93 -7.47
N ARG A 153 22.43 17.21 -6.94
CA ARG A 153 22.10 18.44 -6.23
C ARG A 153 21.86 18.16 -4.75
N ASP A 154 22.08 19.20 -3.95
CA ASP A 154 21.64 19.18 -2.57
C ASP A 154 20.14 19.45 -2.51
N ALA A 155 19.46 18.68 -1.68
CA ALA A 155 18.05 18.77 -1.38
C ALA A 155 17.84 19.04 0.12
N THR A 156 16.73 19.68 0.45
CA THR A 156 16.31 19.87 1.84
C THR A 156 15.20 18.86 2.15
N GLY A 157 15.48 17.90 3.02
CA GLY A 157 14.50 16.96 3.55
C GLY A 157 13.82 17.50 4.81
N TYR A 158 12.53 17.22 5.00
CA TYR A 158 11.75 17.67 6.16
C TYR A 158 11.02 16.52 6.86
N GLY A 159 10.88 16.60 8.19
CA GLY A 159 10.05 15.66 8.96
C GLY A 159 10.08 15.85 10.48
N TRP A 160 9.26 15.07 11.18
CA TRP A 160 9.15 14.98 12.64
C TRP A 160 9.70 13.66 13.19
N GLY A 161 10.53 12.98 12.41
CA GLY A 161 11.08 11.68 12.76
C GLY A 161 11.93 11.71 14.01
N SER A 162 12.36 10.52 14.39
CA SER A 162 13.04 10.33 15.66
C SER A 162 14.42 10.96 15.69
N GLU A 163 14.75 11.53 16.85
CA GLU A 163 16.05 12.18 17.11
C GLU A 163 17.11 11.23 17.69
N GLY A 164 16.82 9.94 17.84
CA GLY A 164 17.81 8.96 18.30
C GLY A 164 17.23 7.66 18.83
N THR A 165 18.04 6.95 19.64
CA THR A 165 17.67 5.70 20.32
C THR A 165 17.71 5.88 21.84
N PRO A 166 16.63 5.57 22.59
CA PRO A 166 15.34 5.04 22.13
C PRO A 166 14.58 6.06 21.27
N LEU A 167 13.59 5.59 20.49
CA LEU A 167 12.86 6.45 19.57
C LEU A 167 12.11 7.57 20.32
N VAL A 168 12.53 8.81 20.09
CA VAL A 168 11.90 10.04 20.56
C VAL A 168 11.64 10.92 19.33
N MET A 169 10.38 11.23 19.04
CA MET A 169 9.99 12.10 17.92
C MET A 169 10.46 13.54 18.15
N ALA A 170 10.85 14.22 17.07
CA ALA A 170 11.19 15.63 17.13
C ALA A 170 9.99 16.45 17.63
N PRO A 171 10.17 17.36 18.62
CA PRO A 171 9.07 18.14 19.18
C PRO A 171 8.52 19.19 18.21
N SER A 172 9.28 19.52 17.16
CA SER A 172 8.90 20.46 16.11
C SER A 172 9.42 19.95 14.77
N LEU A 173 8.86 20.43 13.66
CA LEU A 173 9.29 20.06 12.30
C LEU A 173 10.76 20.45 12.12
N LYS A 174 11.51 19.56 11.48
CA LYS A 174 12.93 19.78 11.21
C LYS A 174 13.25 19.62 9.75
N LYS A 175 14.43 20.13 9.40
CA LYS A 175 14.98 20.03 8.06
C LYS A 175 16.45 19.68 8.08
N ALA A 176 16.90 18.99 7.05
CA ALA A 176 18.30 18.63 6.86
C ALA A 176 18.69 18.71 5.39
N THR A 177 19.97 18.98 5.14
CA THR A 177 20.55 18.91 3.80
C THR A 177 20.90 17.46 3.49
N LEU A 178 20.48 17.01 2.32
CA LEU A 178 20.75 15.71 1.72
C LEU A 178 21.42 15.94 0.36
N HIS A 179 22.34 15.08 -0.06
CA HIS A 179 22.89 15.10 -1.41
C HIS A 179 22.24 13.99 -2.25
N ILE A 180 21.59 14.33 -3.36
CA ILE A 180 20.98 13.35 -4.26
C ILE A 180 22.06 12.78 -5.17
N ASP A 181 22.52 11.57 -4.88
CA ASP A 181 23.65 10.93 -5.55
C ASP A 181 23.29 10.50 -6.99
N SER A 182 22.20 9.75 -7.13
CA SER A 182 21.82 9.11 -8.40
C SER A 182 20.37 8.64 -8.39
N ARG A 183 19.92 8.06 -9.50
CA ARG A 183 18.79 7.13 -9.46
C ARG A 183 19.23 5.82 -8.80
N TYR A 184 18.35 5.26 -7.98
CA TYR A 184 18.51 3.92 -7.42
C TYR A 184 17.78 2.89 -8.29
N SER A 185 16.54 3.22 -8.67
CA SER A 185 15.66 2.40 -9.50
C SER A 185 14.91 3.29 -10.49
N ASP A 186 13.95 2.71 -11.23
CA ASP A 186 13.06 3.51 -12.09
C ASP A 186 12.18 4.47 -11.28
N GLU A 187 11.82 4.07 -10.05
CA GLU A 187 10.92 4.80 -9.14
C GLU A 187 11.65 5.62 -8.08
N GLU A 188 12.90 5.31 -7.73
CA GLU A 188 13.56 5.87 -6.54
C GLU A 188 14.87 6.60 -6.84
N LEU A 189 15.12 7.64 -6.06
CA LEU A 189 16.37 8.38 -5.96
C LEU A 189 17.18 7.88 -4.77
N LEU A 190 18.49 7.78 -4.96
CA LEU A 190 19.46 7.56 -3.89
C LEU A 190 19.99 8.90 -3.41
N ALA A 191 19.99 9.11 -2.11
CA ALA A 191 20.60 10.27 -1.48
C ALA A 191 21.46 9.89 -0.27
N THR A 192 22.26 10.85 0.18
CA THR A 192 23.11 10.75 1.35
C THR A 192 22.87 11.93 2.27
N GLY A 193 22.72 11.69 3.58
CA GLY A 193 22.64 12.78 4.55
C GLY A 193 23.90 13.65 4.59
N VAL A 194 23.74 14.97 4.65
CA VAL A 194 24.85 15.94 4.71
C VAL A 194 24.88 16.61 6.08
N THR A 195 23.83 17.33 6.44
CA THR A 195 23.70 17.93 7.78
C THR A 195 22.85 17.08 8.71
N GLY A 196 22.10 16.13 8.14
CA GLY A 196 21.30 15.16 8.87
C GLY A 196 20.71 14.13 7.93
N SER A 197 19.98 13.18 8.50
CA SER A 197 19.44 12.02 7.82
C SER A 197 18.10 11.61 8.42
N GLY A 198 17.14 11.28 7.55
CA GLY A 198 15.82 10.82 7.97
C GLY A 198 15.87 9.52 8.79
N TRP A 199 14.87 9.36 9.66
CA TRP A 199 14.64 8.19 10.51
C TRP A 199 13.13 7.82 10.56
N SER A 200 12.77 6.83 11.39
CA SER A 200 11.39 6.52 11.77
C SER A 200 10.59 7.79 12.10
N GLY A 201 9.46 7.98 11.42
CA GLY A 201 8.60 9.17 11.51
C GLY A 201 8.84 10.21 10.41
N ASP A 202 10.04 10.28 9.83
CA ASP A 202 10.28 11.16 8.67
C ASP A 202 9.70 10.58 7.38
N SER A 203 9.45 9.26 7.34
CA SER A 203 8.85 8.56 6.21
C SER A 203 7.67 9.33 5.63
N GLY A 204 7.56 9.37 4.30
CA GLY A 204 6.59 10.18 3.57
C GLY A 204 6.94 11.66 3.46
N GLY A 205 7.97 12.13 4.19
CA GLY A 205 8.41 13.51 4.20
C GLY A 205 8.99 13.99 2.87
N PRO A 206 8.82 15.28 2.52
CA PRO A 206 9.27 15.81 1.24
C PRO A 206 10.77 16.12 1.21
N TRP A 207 11.40 15.88 0.06
CA TRP A 207 12.72 16.44 -0.28
C TRP A 207 12.56 17.54 -1.32
N PHE A 208 13.18 18.69 -1.08
CA PHE A 208 13.08 19.87 -1.94
C PHE A 208 14.38 20.20 -2.64
N VAL A 209 14.32 20.47 -3.95
CA VAL A 209 15.39 21.13 -4.71
C VAL A 209 14.80 22.37 -5.38
N ASP A 210 15.46 23.52 -5.20
CA ASP A 210 15.04 24.80 -5.79
C ASP A 210 13.54 25.11 -5.58
N GLY A 211 13.04 24.84 -4.37
CA GLY A 211 11.66 25.08 -3.95
C GLY A 211 10.60 24.12 -4.52
N ARG A 212 11.02 23.04 -5.19
CA ARG A 212 10.12 21.99 -5.69
C ARG A 212 10.38 20.68 -4.98
N GLN A 213 9.32 19.98 -4.59
CA GLN A 213 9.45 18.65 -4.04
C GLN A 213 9.84 17.67 -5.15
N VAL A 214 11.01 17.05 -4.98
CA VAL A 214 11.60 16.10 -5.92
C VAL A 214 11.44 14.66 -5.47
N ALA A 215 11.28 14.42 -4.16
CA ALA A 215 11.10 13.08 -3.63
C ALA A 215 10.16 13.01 -2.43
N VAL A 216 9.65 11.80 -2.19
CA VAL A 216 8.97 11.38 -0.96
C VAL A 216 9.90 10.40 -0.24
N PHE A 217 10.32 10.70 0.99
CA PHE A 217 11.22 9.85 1.74
C PHE A 217 10.58 8.48 2.04
N SER A 218 11.25 7.40 1.67
CA SER A 218 10.72 6.04 1.81
C SER A 218 11.51 5.22 2.83
N ALA A 219 12.83 5.18 2.71
CA ALA A 219 13.65 4.29 3.54
C ALA A 219 15.06 4.82 3.78
N SER A 220 15.68 4.37 4.87
CA SER A 220 17.09 4.63 5.19
C SER A 220 17.89 3.33 5.32
N ASN A 221 19.15 3.35 4.88
CA ASN A 221 20.11 2.26 5.04
C ASN A 221 21.36 2.74 5.80
N GLY A 222 21.80 1.97 6.80
CA GLY A 222 22.96 2.29 7.64
C GLY A 222 22.68 3.33 8.71
N GLN A 223 21.41 3.62 8.96
CA GLN A 223 20.98 4.50 10.02
C GLN A 223 20.94 3.69 11.34
N ASP A 224 21.53 4.21 12.42
CA ASP A 224 21.48 3.66 13.79
C ASP A 224 20.93 4.62 14.89
N GLY A 225 20.49 5.82 14.51
CA GLY A 225 19.99 6.87 15.41
C GLY A 225 21.04 7.92 15.70
N THR A 226 22.22 7.82 15.08
CA THR A 226 23.32 8.78 15.19
C THR A 226 23.99 9.11 13.85
N ASN A 227 23.78 8.28 12.82
CA ASN A 227 24.45 8.45 11.54
C ASN A 227 23.84 9.58 10.68
N LEU A 228 24.48 10.75 10.71
CA LEU A 228 24.10 11.91 9.89
C LEU A 228 24.24 11.69 8.38
N HIS A 229 25.02 10.68 7.96
CA HIS A 229 25.42 10.43 6.58
C HIS A 229 24.90 9.10 6.05
N ALA A 230 23.80 8.59 6.61
CA ALA A 230 23.17 7.38 6.12
C ALA A 230 22.71 7.54 4.66
N ARG A 231 22.56 6.40 3.97
CA ARG A 231 21.99 6.36 2.63
C ARG A 231 20.47 6.37 2.75
N LEU A 232 19.82 7.13 1.88
CA LEU A 232 18.38 7.35 1.90
C LEU A 232 17.80 7.04 0.53
N LEU A 233 16.60 6.49 0.53
CA LEU A 233 15.78 6.27 -0.65
C LEU A 233 14.58 7.20 -0.58
N GLY A 234 14.32 7.88 -1.68
CA GLY A 234 13.14 8.71 -1.86
C GLY A 234 12.48 8.41 -3.20
N VAL A 235 11.17 8.23 -3.21
CA VAL A 235 10.40 7.99 -4.43
C VAL A 235 10.41 9.26 -5.28
N ASP A 236 10.77 9.14 -6.56
CA ASP A 236 10.94 10.22 -7.53
C ASP A 236 9.58 10.83 -7.92
N VAL A 237 9.28 12.00 -7.36
CA VAL A 237 7.98 12.67 -7.58
C VAL A 237 7.73 12.98 -9.06
N ALA A 238 8.78 13.29 -9.83
CA ALA A 238 8.62 13.65 -11.24
C ALA A 238 8.14 12.45 -12.08
N ARG A 239 8.49 11.22 -11.70
CA ARG A 239 8.00 10.00 -12.37
C ARG A 239 6.50 9.80 -12.19
N HIS A 240 5.97 10.20 -11.04
CA HIS A 240 4.56 10.05 -10.70
C HIS A 240 3.73 11.30 -10.99
N ARG A 241 4.31 12.35 -11.59
CA ARG A 241 3.66 13.66 -11.75
C ARG A 241 2.34 13.58 -12.51
N ALA A 242 2.28 12.81 -13.59
CA ALA A 242 1.07 12.64 -14.39
C ALA A 242 -0.07 11.99 -13.59
N TRP A 243 0.24 10.98 -12.78
CA TRP A 243 -0.72 10.36 -11.88
C TRP A 243 -1.19 11.34 -10.81
N ILE A 244 -0.27 12.05 -10.16
CA ILE A 244 -0.61 13.04 -9.12
C ILE A 244 -1.57 14.10 -9.68
N ASP A 245 -1.26 14.64 -10.86
CA ASP A 245 -2.08 15.68 -11.49
C ASP A 245 -3.46 15.16 -11.90
N ALA A 246 -3.53 13.97 -12.49
CA ALA A 246 -4.80 13.38 -12.88
C ALA A 246 -5.71 13.09 -11.68
N THR A 247 -5.14 12.52 -10.61
CA THR A 247 -5.85 12.21 -9.37
C THR A 247 -6.38 13.49 -8.70
N ILE A 248 -5.53 14.51 -8.56
CA ILE A 248 -5.94 15.80 -7.96
C ILE A 248 -7.03 16.49 -8.77
N ALA A 249 -6.99 16.39 -10.10
CA ALA A 249 -7.99 16.99 -11.00
C ALA A 249 -9.35 16.28 -10.98
N GLY A 250 -9.51 15.17 -10.25
CA GLY A 250 -10.71 14.34 -10.28
C GLY A 250 -10.90 13.62 -11.63
N GLY A 251 -9.82 13.49 -12.40
CA GLY A 251 -9.82 12.62 -13.57
C GLY A 251 -9.88 11.15 -13.15
N PRO A 252 -10.26 10.22 -14.06
CA PRO A 252 -9.98 8.81 -13.80
C PRO A 252 -8.50 8.68 -13.47
N THR A 253 -8.19 8.00 -12.38
CA THR A 253 -6.82 7.75 -11.93
C THR A 253 -6.02 7.26 -13.14
N VAL A 254 -5.14 8.11 -13.66
CA VAL A 254 -4.29 7.75 -14.80
C VAL A 254 -3.18 6.90 -14.22
N HIS A 255 -3.47 5.61 -14.08
CA HIS A 255 -2.48 4.63 -13.68
C HIS A 255 -1.35 4.60 -14.72
N PRO A 256 -0.10 4.37 -14.29
CA PRO A 256 1.00 4.19 -15.22
C PRO A 256 0.61 3.14 -16.26
N SER A 257 0.81 3.47 -17.54
CA SER A 257 0.44 2.61 -18.67
C SER A 257 0.88 1.17 -18.42
N GLY A 258 -0.07 0.23 -18.28
CA GLY A 258 0.25 -1.19 -18.08
C GLY A 258 -0.24 -1.84 -16.77
N GLN A 259 -0.97 -1.14 -15.91
CA GLN A 259 -1.53 -1.72 -14.66
C GLN A 259 -3.05 -1.58 -14.57
N VAL A 260 -3.72 -2.57 -13.99
CA VAL A 260 -5.16 -2.55 -13.66
C VAL A 260 -5.32 -2.30 -12.18
N VAL A 261 -6.44 -1.71 -11.76
CA VAL A 261 -6.64 -1.35 -10.34
C VAL A 261 -7.94 -1.91 -9.82
N LEU A 262 -7.83 -2.67 -8.75
CA LEU A 262 -8.98 -3.12 -7.99
C LEU A 262 -9.29 -2.09 -6.91
N HIS A 263 -10.57 -1.85 -6.67
CA HIS A 263 -11.12 -0.98 -5.64
C HIS A 263 -12.03 -1.80 -4.72
N ASP A 264 -11.94 -1.62 -3.41
CA ASP A 264 -12.76 -2.37 -2.45
C ASP A 264 -14.19 -1.83 -2.32
N LEU A 265 -14.47 -0.63 -2.84
CA LEU A 265 -15.82 -0.08 -2.95
C LEU A 265 -16.24 0.11 -4.42
N SER A 266 -17.55 0.08 -4.63
CA SER A 266 -18.20 0.39 -5.91
C SER A 266 -17.89 1.81 -6.40
N ASN A 267 -18.22 2.09 -7.67
CA ASN A 267 -17.92 3.38 -8.31
C ASN A 267 -16.44 3.78 -8.28
N PHE A 268 -15.53 2.81 -8.23
CA PHE A 268 -14.08 3.02 -8.27
C PHE A 268 -13.56 3.90 -7.13
N SER A 269 -14.01 3.60 -5.91
CA SER A 269 -13.69 4.35 -4.70
C SER A 269 -13.16 3.42 -3.60
N GLY A 270 -12.79 3.98 -2.45
CA GLY A 270 -12.26 3.20 -1.33
C GLY A 270 -10.79 2.83 -1.49
N ILE A 271 -10.39 1.77 -0.79
CA ILE A 271 -9.03 1.22 -0.83
C ILE A 271 -8.79 0.63 -2.21
N SER A 272 -7.64 0.96 -2.80
CA SER A 272 -7.29 0.48 -4.14
C SER A 272 -5.89 -0.11 -4.21
N GLN A 273 -5.70 -1.06 -5.11
CA GLN A 273 -4.40 -1.67 -5.38
C GLN A 273 -4.22 -1.93 -6.87
N SER A 274 -3.04 -1.60 -7.39
CA SER A 274 -2.69 -1.81 -8.79
C SER A 274 -1.94 -3.12 -9.02
N PHE A 275 -2.20 -3.75 -10.15
CA PHE A 275 -1.62 -5.00 -10.59
C PHE A 275 -1.12 -4.87 -12.04
N GLY A 276 0.18 -5.07 -12.25
CA GLY A 276 0.77 -5.11 -13.59
C GLY A 276 0.47 -6.41 -14.34
N ILE A 277 0.93 -6.52 -15.59
CA ILE A 277 0.84 -7.76 -16.38
C ILE A 277 1.43 -8.93 -15.60
N GLY A 278 0.69 -10.03 -15.54
CA GLY A 278 1.11 -11.23 -14.83
C GLY A 278 -0.03 -11.90 -14.07
N ARG A 279 0.38 -12.75 -13.13
CA ARG A 279 -0.44 -13.67 -12.34
C ARG A 279 -0.40 -13.25 -10.89
N HIS A 280 -1.55 -12.96 -10.30
CA HIS A 280 -1.65 -12.42 -8.93
C HIS A 280 -2.67 -13.20 -8.11
N ASN A 281 -2.25 -13.78 -7.00
CA ASN A 281 -3.14 -14.27 -5.94
C ASN A 281 -3.45 -13.10 -5.00
N LEU A 282 -4.72 -12.81 -4.77
CA LEU A 282 -5.13 -11.65 -3.96
C LEU A 282 -4.92 -11.87 -2.46
N SER A 283 -4.83 -13.13 -2.02
CA SER A 283 -4.32 -13.47 -0.68
C SER A 283 -2.91 -12.95 -0.40
N ASN A 284 -2.11 -12.66 -1.43
CA ASN A 284 -0.77 -12.09 -1.30
C ASN A 284 -0.76 -10.56 -1.42
N ALA A 285 -1.91 -9.96 -1.71
CA ALA A 285 -2.06 -8.52 -1.89
C ALA A 285 -2.17 -7.87 -0.51
N THR A 286 -1.28 -6.92 -0.21
CA THR A 286 -1.17 -6.30 1.12
C THR A 286 -2.16 -5.16 1.37
N ILE A 287 -2.90 -4.72 0.34
CA ILE A 287 -3.78 -3.54 0.45
C ILE A 287 -5.25 -3.94 0.26
N ILE A 288 -5.61 -4.48 -0.91
CA ILE A 288 -7.01 -4.81 -1.18
C ILE A 288 -7.40 -6.16 -0.59
N GLY A 289 -6.49 -7.12 -0.57
CA GLY A 289 -6.73 -8.47 -0.05
C GLY A 289 -7.69 -9.32 -0.88
N ASP A 290 -7.95 -10.53 -0.38
CA ASP A 290 -8.80 -11.56 -0.97
C ASP A 290 -10.29 -11.22 -0.81
N ASP A 291 -11.13 -11.51 -1.80
CA ASP A 291 -12.59 -11.40 -1.71
C ASP A 291 -13.11 -10.00 -1.31
N ARG A 292 -12.39 -8.93 -1.67
CA ARG A 292 -12.74 -7.55 -1.31
C ARG A 292 -13.02 -6.61 -2.48
N ALA A 293 -12.68 -7.01 -3.70
CA ALA A 293 -12.81 -6.13 -4.85
C ALA A 293 -14.30 -5.91 -5.24
N SER A 294 -14.70 -4.64 -5.30
CA SER A 294 -16.04 -4.18 -5.69
C SER A 294 -16.05 -3.36 -6.99
N ALA A 295 -14.89 -2.88 -7.46
CA ALA A 295 -14.74 -2.31 -8.80
C ALA A 295 -13.33 -2.57 -9.37
N VAL A 296 -13.20 -2.54 -10.70
CA VAL A 296 -11.91 -2.68 -11.40
C VAL A 296 -11.76 -1.63 -12.48
N ARG A 297 -10.64 -0.90 -12.47
CA ARG A 297 -10.20 -0.02 -13.58
C ARG A 297 -9.24 -0.76 -14.49
N ILE A 298 -9.49 -0.69 -15.80
CA ILE A 298 -8.72 -1.41 -16.81
C ILE A 298 -8.35 -0.44 -17.94
N PRO A 299 -7.08 0.00 -17.99
CA PRO A 299 -6.61 0.83 -19.09
C PRO A 299 -6.80 0.17 -20.46
N ALA A 300 -6.99 1.02 -21.48
CA ALA A 300 -7.09 0.56 -22.86
C ALA A 300 -5.87 -0.30 -23.25
N GLY A 301 -6.13 -1.44 -23.88
CA GLY A 301 -5.10 -2.38 -24.29
C GLY A 301 -4.76 -3.47 -23.26
N LEU A 302 -5.39 -3.45 -22.08
CA LEU A 302 -5.30 -4.52 -21.08
C LEU A 302 -6.61 -5.30 -20.94
N ARG A 303 -6.49 -6.47 -20.34
CA ARG A 303 -7.59 -7.38 -19.99
C ARG A 303 -7.28 -8.01 -18.63
N VAL A 304 -8.32 -8.14 -17.81
CA VAL A 304 -8.28 -8.89 -16.55
C VAL A 304 -9.10 -10.15 -16.71
N THR A 305 -8.52 -11.29 -16.36
CA THR A 305 -9.28 -12.51 -16.07
C THR A 305 -9.31 -12.67 -14.55
N ALA A 306 -10.48 -12.50 -13.95
CA ALA A 306 -10.69 -12.59 -12.51
C ALA A 306 -11.32 -13.94 -12.14
N PHE A 307 -10.79 -14.60 -11.12
CA PHE A 307 -11.13 -15.97 -10.73
C PHE A 307 -11.74 -15.99 -9.34
N LEU A 308 -12.76 -16.84 -9.15
CA LEU A 308 -13.42 -17.04 -7.86
C LEU A 308 -12.57 -17.75 -6.82
N HIS A 309 -11.50 -18.46 -7.24
CA HIS A 309 -10.62 -19.18 -6.33
C HIS A 309 -9.16 -18.75 -6.51
N PRO A 310 -8.30 -19.01 -5.51
CA PRO A 310 -6.87 -18.88 -5.65
C PRO A 310 -6.29 -19.75 -6.77
N ASP A 311 -5.05 -19.47 -7.13
CA ASP A 311 -4.25 -20.21 -8.12
C ASP A 311 -4.92 -20.31 -9.50
N PHE A 312 -5.67 -19.27 -9.86
CA PHE A 312 -6.33 -19.11 -11.17
C PHE A 312 -7.34 -20.24 -11.45
N GLY A 313 -8.08 -20.65 -10.42
CA GLY A 313 -9.05 -21.73 -10.48
C GLY A 313 -10.50 -21.30 -10.32
N GLY A 314 -11.41 -22.25 -10.50
CA GLY A 314 -12.86 -22.01 -10.37
C GLY A 314 -13.45 -21.24 -11.56
N GLU A 315 -14.68 -20.73 -11.36
CA GLU A 315 -15.32 -19.85 -12.34
C GLU A 315 -14.53 -18.55 -12.47
N ALA A 316 -14.47 -18.01 -13.68
CA ALA A 316 -13.79 -16.76 -13.94
C ALA A 316 -14.64 -15.81 -14.77
N ARG A 317 -14.23 -14.54 -14.81
CA ARG A 317 -14.79 -13.51 -15.69
C ARG A 317 -13.70 -12.69 -16.32
N VAL A 318 -13.98 -12.22 -17.53
CA VAL A 318 -13.05 -11.44 -18.33
C VAL A 318 -13.56 -10.02 -18.47
N PHE A 319 -12.74 -9.06 -18.05
CA PHE A 319 -13.03 -7.63 -18.12
C PHE A 319 -11.98 -6.94 -19.00
N THR A 320 -12.42 -6.01 -19.85
CA THR A 320 -11.56 -5.28 -20.82
C THR A 320 -11.70 -3.76 -20.73
N SER A 321 -12.50 -3.30 -19.78
CA SER A 321 -12.75 -1.89 -19.48
C SER A 321 -13.10 -1.75 -18.01
N ASP A 322 -13.05 -0.52 -17.52
CA ASP A 322 -13.56 -0.15 -16.20
C ASP A 322 -14.94 -0.80 -15.94
N THR A 323 -15.04 -1.52 -14.83
CA THR A 323 -16.23 -2.30 -14.48
C THR A 323 -16.53 -2.17 -13.00
N ASP A 324 -17.78 -1.85 -12.67
CA ASP A 324 -18.33 -2.01 -11.33
C ASP A 324 -18.70 -3.48 -11.10
N LEU A 325 -18.05 -4.13 -10.13
CA LEU A 325 -18.19 -5.57 -9.90
C LEU A 325 -19.51 -5.93 -9.20
N VAL A 326 -20.11 -4.99 -8.47
CA VAL A 326 -21.47 -5.11 -7.91
C VAL A 326 -22.47 -5.25 -9.05
N ALA A 327 -22.42 -4.32 -10.01
CA ALA A 327 -23.29 -4.36 -11.18
C ALA A 327 -23.03 -5.59 -12.06
N ALA A 328 -21.78 -6.05 -12.12
CA ALA A 328 -21.43 -7.28 -12.80
C ALA A 328 -21.95 -8.53 -12.05
N GLY A 329 -22.14 -8.49 -10.74
CA GLY A 329 -22.42 -9.68 -9.92
C GLY A 329 -21.17 -10.55 -9.73
N PHE A 330 -20.03 -9.91 -9.44
CA PHE A 330 -18.73 -10.52 -9.15
C PHE A 330 -18.02 -9.79 -8.00
N ASP A 331 -18.85 -9.25 -7.10
CA ASP A 331 -18.48 -8.39 -5.98
C ASP A 331 -18.00 -9.20 -4.79
N ASN A 332 -16.87 -8.81 -4.19
CA ASN A 332 -16.33 -9.46 -3.00
C ASN A 332 -16.12 -10.98 -3.17
N THR A 333 -15.76 -11.42 -4.37
CA THR A 333 -15.57 -12.85 -4.70
C THR A 333 -14.30 -13.16 -5.48
N ILE A 334 -13.45 -12.17 -5.75
CA ILE A 334 -12.25 -12.38 -6.55
C ILE A 334 -11.14 -12.83 -5.61
N SER A 335 -10.51 -13.98 -5.91
CA SER A 335 -9.36 -14.46 -5.13
C SER A 335 -8.05 -14.54 -5.92
N SER A 336 -8.12 -14.55 -7.25
CA SER A 336 -6.93 -14.41 -8.09
C SER A 336 -7.24 -13.72 -9.42
N ILE A 337 -6.25 -13.05 -10.00
CA ILE A 337 -6.38 -12.36 -11.29
C ILE A 337 -5.20 -12.64 -12.22
N ILE A 338 -5.47 -12.63 -13.52
CA ILE A 338 -4.46 -12.58 -14.58
C ILE A 338 -4.65 -11.29 -15.35
N VAL A 339 -3.60 -10.48 -15.38
CA VAL A 339 -3.53 -9.24 -16.16
C VAL A 339 -2.72 -9.53 -17.41
N ALA A 340 -3.30 -9.29 -18.59
CA ALA A 340 -2.66 -9.52 -19.87
C ALA A 340 -2.99 -8.40 -20.86
N HIS A 341 -2.27 -8.36 -21.99
CA HIS A 341 -2.67 -7.50 -23.10
C HIS A 341 -4.01 -7.96 -23.69
N ALA A 342 -4.90 -7.01 -23.98
CA ALA A 342 -6.19 -7.30 -24.61
C ALA A 342 -6.03 -7.95 -26.00
N SER A 343 -4.93 -7.67 -26.69
CA SER A 343 -4.57 -8.27 -27.98
C SER A 343 -4.09 -9.72 -27.89
N ASP A 344 -3.83 -10.24 -26.68
CA ASP A 344 -3.44 -11.64 -26.51
C ASP A 344 -4.63 -12.55 -26.88
N PRO A 345 -4.51 -13.36 -27.96
CA PRO A 345 -5.59 -14.22 -28.40
C PRO A 345 -5.86 -15.38 -27.43
N GLN A 346 -4.91 -15.70 -26.55
CA GLN A 346 -5.04 -16.80 -25.61
C GLN A 346 -5.68 -16.31 -24.30
N LEU A 347 -6.76 -16.99 -23.90
CA LEU A 347 -7.30 -16.86 -22.55
C LEU A 347 -6.73 -17.98 -21.69
N ASP A 348 -6.36 -17.67 -20.46
CA ASP A 348 -5.86 -18.64 -19.48
C ASP A 348 -7.01 -19.45 -18.82
N VAL A 349 -8.10 -19.65 -19.56
CA VAL A 349 -9.35 -20.29 -19.14
C VAL A 349 -9.92 -21.14 -20.27
N VAL A 350 -10.68 -22.17 -19.91
CA VAL A 350 -11.52 -22.93 -20.86
C VAL A 350 -12.89 -22.27 -20.92
N THR A 351 -13.41 -22.07 -22.14
CA THR A 351 -14.74 -21.47 -22.35
C THR A 351 -15.75 -22.55 -22.73
N PHE A 352 -16.89 -22.58 -22.05
CA PHE A 352 -18.01 -23.49 -22.29
C PHE A 352 -19.17 -22.68 -22.89
N TYR A 353 -19.82 -23.26 -23.88
CA TYR A 353 -20.93 -22.64 -24.60
C TYR A 353 -22.18 -23.50 -24.52
N GLU A 354 -23.32 -22.83 -24.35
CA GLU A 354 -24.63 -23.46 -24.33
C GLU A 354 -24.98 -24.11 -25.67
N ASN A 355 -24.60 -23.48 -26.79
CA ASN A 355 -24.91 -23.98 -28.12
C ASN A 355 -23.67 -24.55 -28.81
N ALA A 356 -23.90 -25.34 -29.85
CA ALA A 356 -22.85 -25.77 -30.76
C ALA A 356 -22.19 -24.57 -31.48
N ASN A 357 -21.00 -24.82 -32.04
CA ASN A 357 -20.19 -23.87 -32.79
C ASN A 357 -19.82 -22.61 -31.98
N PHE A 358 -19.54 -22.80 -30.67
CA PHE A 358 -19.01 -21.77 -29.77
C PHE A 358 -19.91 -20.53 -29.68
N SER A 359 -21.21 -20.76 -29.53
CA SER A 359 -22.25 -19.71 -29.56
C SER A 359 -23.24 -19.82 -28.40
N GLY A 360 -24.10 -18.82 -28.24
CA GLY A 360 -25.04 -18.75 -27.12
C GLY A 360 -24.42 -18.19 -25.85
N ALA A 361 -25.07 -18.44 -24.70
CA ALA A 361 -24.50 -18.10 -23.41
C ALA A 361 -23.17 -18.84 -23.22
N SER A 362 -22.24 -18.22 -22.48
CA SER A 362 -20.93 -18.79 -22.19
C SER A 362 -20.52 -18.61 -20.73
N VAL A 363 -19.74 -19.57 -20.22
CA VAL A 363 -19.07 -19.49 -18.91
C VAL A 363 -17.62 -19.91 -19.09
N VAL A 364 -16.72 -19.38 -18.26
CA VAL A 364 -15.30 -19.69 -18.32
C VAL A 364 -14.81 -20.24 -16.99
N TYR A 365 -13.92 -21.22 -17.03
CA TYR A 365 -13.30 -21.81 -15.85
C TYR A 365 -11.79 -21.86 -15.99
N GLY A 366 -11.12 -21.63 -14.86
CA GLY A 366 -9.68 -21.79 -14.70
C GLY A 366 -9.26 -23.23 -14.43
N VAL A 367 -8.01 -23.39 -13.96
CA VAL A 367 -7.44 -24.71 -13.63
C VAL A 367 -8.14 -25.30 -12.40
N GLY A 368 -8.17 -26.63 -12.32
CA GLY A 368 -8.74 -27.37 -11.21
C GLY A 368 -10.08 -27.99 -11.57
N SER A 369 -10.75 -28.51 -10.54
CA SER A 369 -12.03 -29.19 -10.68
C SER A 369 -13.20 -28.27 -10.31
N SER A 370 -14.33 -28.46 -10.97
CA SER A 370 -15.55 -27.68 -10.72
C SER A 370 -16.81 -28.48 -11.01
N LEU A 371 -17.93 -28.00 -10.46
CA LEU A 371 -19.25 -28.62 -10.59
C LEU A 371 -20.16 -27.71 -11.41
N PHE A 372 -20.78 -28.29 -12.43
CA PHE A 372 -21.96 -27.69 -13.07
C PHE A 372 -23.24 -28.10 -12.33
N TYR A 373 -23.25 -29.26 -11.68
CA TYR A 373 -24.38 -29.70 -10.87
C TYR A 373 -24.82 -28.60 -9.89
N SER A 374 -26.13 -28.36 -9.80
CA SER A 374 -26.75 -27.28 -9.01
C SER A 374 -26.47 -25.85 -9.46
N THR A 375 -25.84 -25.66 -10.62
CA THR A 375 -25.68 -24.35 -11.29
C THR A 375 -26.58 -24.27 -12.53
N PRO A 376 -26.79 -23.08 -13.12
CA PRO A 376 -27.48 -22.93 -14.41
C PRO A 376 -26.82 -23.62 -15.60
N TRP A 377 -25.64 -24.22 -15.42
CA TRP A 377 -24.87 -24.92 -16.44
C TRP A 377 -24.97 -26.45 -16.39
N ASP A 378 -25.68 -27.01 -15.39
CA ASP A 378 -25.92 -28.46 -15.32
C ASP A 378 -26.58 -28.97 -16.61
N LEU A 379 -25.95 -29.94 -17.28
CA LEU A 379 -26.46 -30.55 -18.52
C LEU A 379 -26.70 -29.55 -19.68
N ARG A 380 -25.94 -28.44 -19.74
CA ARG A 380 -26.17 -27.36 -20.72
C ARG A 380 -25.05 -27.14 -21.74
N VAL A 381 -23.89 -27.77 -21.55
CA VAL A 381 -22.72 -27.53 -22.42
C VAL A 381 -22.88 -28.28 -23.74
N SER A 382 -22.74 -27.57 -24.85
CA SER A 382 -22.78 -28.13 -26.22
C SER A 382 -21.49 -27.94 -27.02
N SER A 383 -20.66 -26.93 -26.69
CA SER A 383 -19.32 -26.78 -27.28
C SER A 383 -18.34 -26.11 -26.32
N VAL A 384 -17.05 -26.33 -26.54
CA VAL A 384 -15.98 -25.83 -25.66
C VAL A 384 -14.79 -25.29 -26.47
N ARG A 385 -14.20 -24.18 -26.00
CA ARG A 385 -12.89 -23.71 -26.46
C ARG A 385 -11.83 -24.09 -25.43
N VAL A 386 -10.83 -24.87 -25.86
CA VAL A 386 -9.74 -25.36 -25.02
C VAL A 386 -8.44 -24.78 -25.56
N PRO A 387 -7.87 -23.75 -24.89
CA PRO A 387 -6.63 -23.13 -25.32
C PRO A 387 -5.47 -24.13 -25.34
N SER A 388 -4.47 -23.88 -26.18
CA SER A 388 -3.24 -24.67 -26.20
C SER A 388 -2.57 -24.70 -24.82
N GLY A 389 -2.08 -25.88 -24.41
CA GLY A 389 -1.49 -26.06 -23.09
C GLY A 389 -2.50 -26.41 -21.99
N PHE A 390 -3.77 -26.63 -22.33
CA PHE A 390 -4.77 -27.14 -21.40
C PHE A 390 -5.29 -28.52 -21.80
N LYS A 391 -5.66 -29.29 -20.80
CA LYS A 391 -6.41 -30.55 -20.91
C LYS A 391 -7.70 -30.39 -20.09
N LEU A 392 -8.83 -30.46 -20.77
CA LEU A 392 -10.15 -30.50 -20.17
C LEU A 392 -10.62 -31.96 -20.09
N THR A 393 -11.08 -32.38 -18.92
CA THR A 393 -11.86 -33.61 -18.75
C THR A 393 -13.27 -33.26 -18.31
N LEU A 394 -14.26 -33.62 -19.13
CA LEU A 394 -15.68 -33.50 -18.83
C LEU A 394 -16.24 -34.81 -18.29
N TYR A 395 -17.14 -34.73 -17.32
CA TYR A 395 -17.77 -35.87 -16.65
C TYR A 395 -19.30 -35.74 -16.68
N ASP A 396 -19.99 -36.85 -16.92
CA ASP A 396 -21.45 -36.95 -16.96
C ASP A 396 -22.12 -37.02 -15.57
N GLY A 397 -21.30 -37.15 -14.52
CA GLY A 397 -21.72 -37.24 -13.13
C GLY A 397 -20.72 -36.53 -12.22
N LEU A 398 -20.89 -36.70 -10.91
CA LEU A 398 -20.03 -36.05 -9.92
C LEU A 398 -18.69 -36.80 -9.79
N TRP A 399 -17.69 -36.45 -10.61
CA TRP A 399 -16.28 -36.83 -10.50
C TRP A 399 -16.10 -38.36 -10.32
N ARG A 400 -16.07 -38.84 -9.07
CA ARG A 400 -15.96 -40.26 -8.69
C ARG A 400 -17.21 -41.12 -8.96
N TYR A 401 -18.33 -40.49 -9.29
CA TYR A 401 -19.61 -41.14 -9.58
C TYR A 401 -20.02 -41.03 -11.06
N SER A 402 -19.10 -40.56 -11.91
CA SER A 402 -19.34 -40.44 -13.35
C SER A 402 -19.23 -41.81 -14.03
N SER A 403 -20.17 -42.09 -14.94
CA SER A 403 -20.15 -43.28 -15.79
C SER A 403 -19.35 -43.07 -17.07
N GLU A 404 -19.31 -41.83 -17.58
CA GLU A 404 -18.65 -41.46 -18.83
C GLU A 404 -17.85 -40.16 -18.68
N SER A 405 -16.68 -40.11 -19.31
CA SER A 405 -15.88 -38.88 -19.43
C SER A 405 -15.39 -38.63 -20.85
N ARG A 406 -15.00 -37.39 -21.14
CA ARG A 406 -14.34 -36.98 -22.39
C ARG A 406 -13.16 -36.08 -22.09
N VAL A 407 -12.01 -36.41 -22.69
CA VAL A 407 -10.78 -35.61 -22.59
C VAL A 407 -10.62 -34.80 -23.88
N LEU A 408 -10.37 -33.52 -23.73
CA LEU A 408 -10.27 -32.54 -24.81
C LEU A 408 -9.01 -31.68 -24.60
N THR A 409 -8.20 -31.53 -25.63
CA THR A 409 -7.01 -30.67 -25.64
C THR A 409 -7.07 -29.58 -26.71
N THR A 410 -8.19 -29.51 -27.43
CA THR A 410 -8.50 -28.54 -28.49
C THR A 410 -9.99 -28.24 -28.48
N ASP A 411 -10.39 -27.17 -29.17
CA ASP A 411 -11.78 -26.77 -29.33
C ASP A 411 -12.64 -27.92 -29.90
N ALA A 412 -13.85 -28.10 -29.35
CA ALA A 412 -14.74 -29.19 -29.77
C ALA A 412 -16.22 -28.85 -29.64
N ASN A 413 -17.01 -29.33 -30.61
CA ASN A 413 -18.44 -29.55 -30.45
C ASN A 413 -18.67 -30.90 -29.75
N LEU A 414 -19.60 -30.96 -28.79
CA LEU A 414 -19.79 -32.16 -27.95
C LEU A 414 -20.74 -33.20 -28.57
N ALA A 415 -21.64 -32.81 -29.48
CA ALA A 415 -22.54 -33.73 -30.16
C ALA A 415 -21.82 -34.85 -30.94
N PRO A 416 -20.79 -34.58 -31.78
CA PRO A 416 -20.02 -35.64 -32.44
C PRO A 416 -19.31 -36.60 -31.47
N LEU A 417 -19.09 -36.19 -30.22
CA LEU A 417 -18.47 -36.98 -29.17
C LEU A 417 -19.48 -37.74 -28.29
N ASN A 418 -20.77 -37.66 -28.65
CA ASN A 418 -21.90 -38.22 -27.92
C ASN A 418 -21.96 -37.73 -26.46
N PHE A 419 -21.57 -36.47 -26.24
CA PHE A 419 -21.43 -35.84 -24.91
C PHE A 419 -22.13 -34.48 -24.78
N ASP A 420 -23.00 -34.17 -25.75
CA ASP A 420 -23.81 -32.95 -25.76
C ASP A 420 -24.78 -32.92 -24.57
N ASN A 421 -24.83 -31.81 -23.85
CA ASN A 421 -25.76 -31.62 -22.74
C ASN A 421 -25.68 -32.72 -21.66
N LYS A 422 -24.51 -33.35 -21.49
CA LYS A 422 -24.26 -34.40 -20.48
C LYS A 422 -23.41 -33.94 -19.31
N SER A 423 -22.61 -32.89 -19.50
CA SER A 423 -21.59 -32.50 -18.52
C SER A 423 -22.21 -32.03 -17.20
N ARG A 424 -21.75 -32.61 -16.08
CA ARG A 424 -22.12 -32.25 -14.71
C ARG A 424 -20.95 -31.79 -13.86
N SER A 425 -19.73 -32.16 -14.25
CA SER A 425 -18.50 -31.67 -13.63
C SER A 425 -17.33 -31.68 -14.60
N LEU A 426 -16.26 -30.99 -14.21
CA LEU A 426 -15.06 -30.83 -15.02
C LEU A 426 -13.78 -30.93 -14.20
N LEU A 427 -12.69 -31.22 -14.88
CA LEU A 427 -11.31 -31.04 -14.42
C LEU A 427 -10.51 -30.38 -15.54
N ILE A 428 -9.89 -29.24 -15.26
CA ILE A 428 -8.99 -28.54 -16.17
C ILE A 428 -7.57 -28.62 -15.61
N GLU A 429 -6.64 -29.08 -16.43
CA GLU A 429 -5.22 -29.21 -16.08
C GLU A 429 -4.37 -28.45 -17.09
N ARG A 430 -3.21 -27.94 -16.66
CA ARG A 430 -2.16 -27.48 -17.56
C ARG A 430 -1.34 -28.67 -18.04
N LEU A 431 -0.98 -28.66 -19.33
CA LEU A 431 -0.16 -29.67 -19.99
C LEU A 431 1.33 -29.34 -19.93
#